data_AF-A0A7W1FIC5-F1
#
_entry.id   AF-A0A7W1FIC5-F1
#
_cell.length_a   1.000
_cell.length_b   1.000
_cell.length_c   1.000
_cell.angle_alpha   90.00
_cell.angle_beta   90.00
_cell.angle_gamma   90.00
#
_symmetry.space_group_name_H-M   'P 1'
#
loop_
_entity.id
_entity.type
_entity.pdbx_description
1 polymer ?
#
loop_
_entity_poly.entity_id
_entity_poly.type
_entity_poly.pdbx_seq_one_letter_code
_entity_poly.pdbx_strand_id
1 'polypeptide(L)'
;MLRTMGATNDPSLCILQDPPEGLGRHDYGLTSGQTMGAHWSPKARLLMDPDIPGMKLSTVVGTAMAFLVCHRDMMAVIREVCHNEIEFLPVEIYNQRGKLVSSDYGVLNVIGTVDCLDEKASQVKKTSKGTIVIIKTPTIDAKRLAPDLHLFRLAAKPEKLIMSETLGRALAKRKFTNVVFDEVKVING
;
A
#
# COMPACT_ATOMS: atom_id res chain seq x y z
N MET A 1 -2.17 0.40 10.52
CA MET A 1 -1.97 -0.35 9.27
C MET A 1 -2.78 0.32 8.17
N LEU A 2 -2.16 0.71 7.07
CA LEU A 2 -2.83 1.33 5.93
C LEU A 2 -3.57 0.27 5.12
N ARG A 3 -4.82 0.52 4.74
CA ARG A 3 -5.56 -0.33 3.80
C ARG A 3 -5.35 0.14 2.38
N THR A 4 -4.69 -0.67 1.56
CA THR A 4 -4.44 -0.40 0.13
C THR A 4 -5.72 -0.42 -0.71
N MET A 5 -6.76 -1.12 -0.26
CA MET A 5 -8.10 -1.08 -0.88
C MET A 5 -8.93 0.16 -0.49
N GLY A 6 -8.51 0.93 0.51
CA GLY A 6 -9.34 1.99 1.10
C GLY A 6 -10.63 1.44 1.72
N ALA A 7 -11.73 2.18 1.56
CA ALA A 7 -13.07 1.85 2.03
C ALA A 7 -13.76 0.90 1.03
N THR A 8 -14.06 -0.31 1.47
CA THR A 8 -14.66 -1.38 0.63
C THR A 8 -16.19 -1.36 0.62
N ASN A 9 -16.81 -0.38 1.27
CA ASN A 9 -18.26 -0.26 1.41
C ASN A 9 -18.87 0.85 0.54
N ASP A 10 -18.06 1.61 -0.21
CA ASP A 10 -18.53 2.61 -1.18
C ASP A 10 -18.35 2.07 -2.61
N PRO A 11 -19.42 1.56 -3.25
CA PRO A 11 -19.35 0.96 -4.58
C PRO A 11 -19.09 1.98 -5.69
N SER A 12 -19.12 3.28 -5.41
CA SER A 12 -18.82 4.32 -6.40
C SER A 12 -17.32 4.49 -6.66
N LEU A 13 -16.49 4.09 -5.69
CA LEU A 13 -15.04 4.23 -5.74
C LEU A 13 -14.41 3.29 -6.77
N CYS A 14 -13.42 3.81 -7.49
CA CYS A 14 -12.62 3.01 -8.41
C CYS A 14 -11.79 1.96 -7.65
N ILE A 15 -11.86 0.71 -8.13
CA ILE A 15 -11.00 -0.39 -7.71
C ILE A 15 -10.32 -0.94 -8.96
N LEU A 16 -8.99 -0.93 -8.94
CA LEU A 16 -8.14 -1.48 -9.99
C LEU A 16 -7.95 -2.98 -9.76
N GLN A 17 -8.21 -3.79 -10.78
CA GLN A 17 -8.02 -5.25 -10.68
C GLN A 17 -6.58 -5.64 -11.03
N ASP A 18 -5.94 -4.92 -11.95
CA ASP A 18 -4.66 -5.29 -12.52
C ASP A 18 -3.50 -4.37 -12.07
N PRO A 19 -2.25 -4.88 -12.09
CA PRO A 19 -1.06 -4.05 -11.98
C PRO A 19 -0.89 -3.15 -13.22
N PRO A 20 0.03 -2.17 -13.18
CA PRO A 20 0.34 -1.39 -14.37
C PRO A 20 0.74 -2.27 -15.55
N GLU A 21 0.27 -1.90 -16.75
CA GLU A 21 0.54 -2.63 -17.98
C GLU A 21 2.05 -2.79 -18.22
N GLY A 22 2.46 -3.97 -18.69
CA GLY A 22 3.84 -4.24 -19.12
C GLY A 22 4.82 -4.73 -18.05
N LEU A 23 4.38 -4.91 -16.80
CA LEU A 23 5.27 -5.46 -15.74
C LEU A 23 5.54 -6.97 -15.87
N GLY A 24 4.61 -7.73 -16.48
CA GLY A 24 4.74 -9.18 -16.63
C GLY A 24 5.03 -9.85 -15.29
N ARG A 25 6.04 -10.72 -15.25
CA ARG A 25 6.46 -11.48 -14.05
C ARG A 25 7.00 -10.63 -12.88
N HIS A 26 7.20 -9.32 -13.09
CA HIS A 26 7.77 -8.42 -12.08
C HIS A 26 6.70 -7.75 -11.20
N ASP A 27 5.42 -7.90 -11.53
CA ASP A 27 4.30 -7.30 -10.80
C ASP A 27 4.30 -7.59 -9.29
N TYR A 28 4.69 -8.80 -8.88
CA TYR A 28 4.84 -9.22 -7.49
C TYR A 28 5.79 -8.32 -6.69
N GLY A 29 6.73 -7.62 -7.36
CA GLY A 29 7.62 -6.65 -6.73
C GLY A 29 6.88 -5.50 -6.04
N LEU A 30 5.74 -5.07 -6.58
CA LEU A 30 4.91 -3.99 -6.00
C LEU A 30 4.24 -4.37 -4.69
N THR A 31 3.98 -5.66 -4.50
CA THR A 31 3.34 -6.20 -3.29
C THR A 31 4.38 -6.66 -2.27
N SER A 32 5.55 -7.11 -2.73
CA SER A 32 6.64 -7.62 -1.88
C SER A 32 7.68 -6.57 -1.46
N GLY A 33 7.69 -5.39 -2.09
CA GLY A 33 8.66 -4.34 -1.79
C GLY A 33 10.02 -4.54 -2.44
N GLN A 34 10.05 -5.14 -3.64
CA GLN A 34 11.24 -5.20 -4.48
C GLN A 34 11.35 -3.90 -5.29
N THR A 35 12.57 -3.45 -5.58
CA THR A 35 12.83 -2.28 -6.42
C THR A 35 12.30 -2.50 -7.84
N MET A 36 11.53 -1.54 -8.36
CA MET A 36 10.83 -1.64 -9.64
C MET A 36 11.32 -0.65 -10.69
N GLY A 37 12.15 0.33 -10.34
CA GLY A 37 12.58 1.40 -11.23
C GLY A 37 13.15 0.93 -12.57
N ALA A 38 13.93 -0.16 -12.58
CA ALA A 38 14.49 -0.74 -13.82
C ALA A 38 13.44 -1.39 -14.74
N HIS A 39 12.27 -1.71 -14.20
CA HIS A 39 11.15 -2.32 -14.91
C HIS A 39 10.00 -1.31 -15.16
N TRP A 40 10.14 -0.08 -14.68
CA TRP A 40 9.06 0.89 -14.70
C TRP A 40 9.02 1.69 -16.01
N SER A 41 7.85 1.70 -16.65
CA SER A 41 7.62 2.59 -17.78
C SER A 41 7.34 4.02 -17.30
N PRO A 42 7.96 5.06 -17.90
CA PRO A 42 7.54 6.45 -17.67
C PRO A 42 6.08 6.73 -18.07
N LYS A 43 5.48 5.85 -18.86
CA LYS A 43 4.06 5.86 -19.25
C LYS A 43 3.35 4.62 -18.72
N ALA A 44 3.64 4.21 -17.48
CA ALA A 44 2.95 3.10 -16.84
C ALA A 44 1.44 3.39 -16.77
N ARG A 45 0.61 2.43 -17.19
CA ARG A 45 -0.84 2.61 -17.35
C ARG A 45 -1.59 1.67 -16.42
N LEU A 46 -2.55 2.21 -15.70
CA LEU A 46 -3.56 1.45 -14.96
C LEU A 46 -4.90 1.62 -15.66
N LEU A 47 -5.56 0.52 -15.96
CA LEU A 47 -6.85 0.51 -16.65
C LEU A 47 -7.97 0.19 -15.67
N MET A 48 -9.05 0.97 -15.70
CA MET A 48 -10.27 0.60 -15.01
C MET A 48 -10.91 -0.61 -15.69
N ASP A 49 -11.27 -1.61 -14.90
CA ASP A 49 -11.89 -2.84 -15.38
C ASP A 49 -13.35 -2.59 -15.81
N PRO A 50 -13.77 -3.00 -17.03
CA PRO A 50 -15.14 -2.85 -17.53
C PRO A 50 -16.22 -3.53 -16.66
N ASP A 51 -15.85 -4.59 -15.95
CA ASP A 51 -16.77 -5.39 -15.12
C ASP A 51 -16.88 -4.84 -13.68
N ILE A 52 -16.10 -3.80 -13.35
CA ILE A 52 -16.14 -3.12 -12.05
C ILE A 52 -16.84 -1.76 -12.19
N PRO A 53 -18.00 -1.54 -11.53
CA PRO A 53 -18.83 -0.36 -11.77
C PRO A 53 -18.28 0.95 -11.19
N GLY A 54 -17.41 0.88 -10.18
CA GLY A 54 -16.87 2.05 -9.50
C GLY A 54 -15.85 2.81 -10.36
N MET A 55 -16.07 4.11 -10.56
CA MET A 55 -15.21 4.97 -11.41
C MET A 55 -14.64 6.18 -10.68
N LYS A 56 -15.12 6.48 -9.47
CA LYS A 56 -14.71 7.69 -8.73
C LYS A 56 -13.29 7.52 -8.21
N LEU A 57 -12.38 8.35 -8.69
CA LEU A 57 -11.04 8.47 -8.13
C LEU A 57 -11.10 9.16 -6.76
N SER A 58 -10.18 8.76 -5.88
CA SER A 58 -9.99 9.31 -4.53
C SER A 58 -8.50 9.41 -4.24
N THR A 59 -8.08 9.87 -3.05
CA THR A 59 -6.65 10.00 -2.74
C THR A 59 -5.95 8.65 -2.74
N VAL A 60 -6.57 7.60 -2.20
CA VAL A 60 -6.10 6.21 -2.32
C VAL A 60 -7.04 5.47 -3.26
N VAL A 61 -6.53 4.98 -4.39
CA VAL A 61 -7.31 4.16 -5.31
C VAL A 61 -7.15 2.71 -4.89
N GLY A 62 -8.28 2.03 -4.68
CA GLY A 62 -8.26 0.64 -4.24
C GLY A 62 -7.65 -0.26 -5.31
N THR A 63 -6.94 -1.30 -4.89
CA THR A 63 -6.41 -2.33 -5.79
C THR A 63 -6.61 -3.73 -5.22
N ALA A 64 -7.00 -4.67 -6.07
CA ALA A 64 -7.12 -6.08 -5.73
C ALA A 64 -5.75 -6.77 -5.49
N MET A 65 -4.66 -6.14 -5.95
CA MET A 65 -3.30 -6.69 -5.93
C MET A 65 -2.47 -6.25 -4.72
N ALA A 66 -3.06 -5.47 -3.82
CA ALA A 66 -2.48 -5.04 -2.54
C ALA A 66 -1.18 -4.21 -2.61
N PHE A 67 -0.89 -3.55 -3.74
CA PHE A 67 0.07 -2.44 -3.78
C PHE A 67 -0.63 -1.11 -3.47
N LEU A 68 0.10 -0.02 -3.22
CA LEU A 68 -0.52 1.27 -2.87
C LEU A 68 -0.55 2.21 -4.07
N VAL A 69 -1.74 2.53 -4.58
CA VAL A 69 -1.95 3.61 -5.56
C VAL A 69 -2.49 4.83 -4.84
N CYS A 70 -1.80 5.97 -4.95
CA CYS A 70 -2.27 7.19 -4.35
C CYS A 70 -1.95 8.44 -5.17
N HIS A 71 -2.72 9.50 -4.91
CA HIS A 71 -2.53 10.80 -5.52
C HIS A 71 -1.20 11.44 -5.09
N ARG A 72 -0.58 12.20 -5.99
CA ARG A 72 0.73 12.85 -5.80
C ARG A 72 0.82 13.70 -4.53
N ASP A 73 -0.29 14.30 -4.09
CA ASP A 73 -0.32 15.11 -2.87
C ASP A 73 -0.10 14.27 -1.61
N MET A 74 -0.65 13.04 -1.56
CA MET A 74 -0.38 12.12 -0.46
C MET A 74 1.06 11.60 -0.52
N MET A 75 1.58 11.35 -1.73
CA MET A 75 2.98 11.00 -1.93
C MET A 75 3.93 12.09 -1.42
N ALA A 76 3.61 13.37 -1.65
CA ALA A 76 4.40 14.48 -1.17
C ALA A 76 4.49 14.49 0.37
N VAL A 77 3.36 14.30 1.06
CA VAL A 77 3.35 14.18 2.53
C VAL A 77 4.17 12.99 3.01
N ILE A 78 4.08 11.84 2.34
CA ILE A 78 4.86 10.65 2.73
C ILE A 78 6.35 10.91 2.50
N ARG A 79 6.74 11.56 1.40
CA ARG A 79 8.13 11.92 1.11
C ARG A 79 8.71 12.89 2.14
N GLU A 80 7.91 13.82 2.65
CA GLU A 80 8.33 14.76 3.69
C GLU A 80 8.58 14.07 5.04
N VAL A 81 7.80 13.03 5.35
CA VAL A 81 7.81 12.37 6.68
C VAL A 81 8.70 11.13 6.71
N CYS A 82 8.78 10.37 5.63
CA CYS A 82 9.48 9.09 5.59
C CYS A 82 10.89 9.25 4.99
N HIS A 83 11.88 8.66 5.67
CA HIS A 83 13.29 8.72 5.27
C HIS A 83 13.86 7.37 4.82
N ASN A 84 13.08 6.29 4.92
CA ASN A 84 13.44 5.00 4.38
C ASN A 84 13.27 4.96 2.84
N GLU A 85 13.84 3.92 2.23
CA GLU A 85 13.80 3.75 0.77
C GLU A 85 12.36 3.47 0.29
N ILE A 86 11.82 4.39 -0.48
CA ILE A 86 10.49 4.33 -1.08
C ILE A 86 10.59 4.80 -2.52
N GLU A 87 10.11 3.98 -3.46
CA GLU A 87 9.92 4.41 -4.83
C GLU A 87 8.55 5.07 -4.98
N PHE A 88 8.54 6.20 -5.69
CA PHE A 88 7.34 6.93 -6.05
C PHE A 88 7.21 6.86 -7.57
N LEU A 89 6.44 5.87 -8.02
CA LEU A 89 6.44 5.43 -9.39
C LEU A 89 5.21 6.01 -10.10
N PRO A 90 5.36 6.98 -11.02
CA PRO A 90 4.22 7.66 -11.64
C PRO A 90 3.41 6.68 -12.49
N VAL A 91 2.09 6.86 -12.50
CA VAL A 91 1.15 6.09 -13.33
C VAL A 91 0.06 6.99 -13.89
N GLU A 92 -0.43 6.62 -15.07
CA GLU A 92 -1.61 7.19 -15.68
C GLU A 92 -2.79 6.24 -15.49
N ILE A 93 -3.93 6.76 -15.04
CA ILE A 93 -5.17 6.00 -14.89
C ILE A 93 -6.05 6.26 -16.11
N TYR A 94 -6.44 5.18 -16.78
CA TYR A 94 -7.32 5.16 -17.94
C TYR A 94 -8.66 4.54 -17.57
N ASN A 95 -9.75 5.06 -18.13
CA ASN A 95 -11.07 4.45 -17.96
C ASN A 95 -11.22 3.19 -18.84
N GLN A 96 -12.34 2.49 -18.67
CA GLN A 96 -12.70 1.28 -19.41
C GLN A 96 -12.73 1.44 -20.95
N ARG A 97 -12.79 2.68 -21.45
CA ARG A 97 -12.77 3.02 -22.88
C ARG A 97 -11.37 3.42 -23.37
N GLY A 98 -10.34 3.25 -22.54
CA GLY A 98 -8.96 3.63 -22.85
C GLY A 98 -8.71 5.14 -22.87
N LYS A 99 -9.61 5.96 -22.29
CA LYS A 99 -9.40 7.41 -22.17
C LYS A 99 -8.66 7.74 -20.88
N LEU A 100 -7.64 8.59 -20.97
CA LEU A 100 -6.93 9.12 -19.80
C LEU A 100 -7.91 9.84 -18.86
N VAL A 101 -7.91 9.43 -17.59
CA VAL A 101 -8.70 10.03 -16.51
C VAL A 101 -7.84 10.96 -15.67
N SER A 102 -6.64 10.51 -15.30
CA SER A 102 -5.69 11.31 -14.51
C SER A 102 -4.26 10.79 -14.66
N SER A 103 -3.30 11.71 -14.59
CA SER A 103 -1.85 11.45 -14.51
C SER A 103 -1.25 11.91 -13.17
N ASP A 104 -2.10 12.25 -12.19
CA ASP A 104 -1.67 12.77 -10.88
C ASP A 104 -1.47 11.66 -9.82
N TYR A 105 -1.35 10.41 -10.27
CA TYR A 105 -1.26 9.24 -9.41
C TYR A 105 0.10 8.55 -9.57
N GLY A 106 0.43 7.73 -8.58
CA GLY A 106 1.55 6.82 -8.67
C GLY A 106 1.33 5.58 -7.82
N VAL A 107 2.20 4.59 -8.01
CA VAL A 107 2.41 3.52 -7.05
C VAL A 107 3.48 3.95 -6.04
N LEU A 108 3.15 3.82 -4.76
CA LEU A 108 4.09 4.01 -3.67
C LEU A 108 4.62 2.64 -3.26
N ASN A 109 5.87 2.36 -3.60
CA ASN A 109 6.51 1.08 -3.32
C ASN A 109 7.54 1.22 -2.20
N VAL A 110 7.17 0.79 -1.00
CA VAL A 110 8.08 0.77 0.16
C VAL A 110 9.04 -0.40 0.01
N ILE A 111 10.35 -0.15 0.03
CA ILE A 111 11.34 -1.19 -0.24
C ILE A 111 11.68 -1.97 1.03
N GLY A 112 11.84 -3.28 0.87
CA GLY A 112 12.19 -4.19 1.95
C GLY A 112 11.04 -4.45 2.93
N THR A 113 11.38 -5.11 4.04
CA THR A 113 10.41 -5.49 5.07
C THR A 113 11.04 -5.40 6.46
N VAL A 114 10.20 -5.30 7.48
CA VAL A 114 10.62 -5.27 8.88
C VAL A 114 10.00 -6.44 9.63
N ASP A 115 10.86 -7.25 10.24
CA ASP A 115 10.44 -8.32 11.13
C ASP A 115 10.28 -7.77 12.55
N CYS A 116 9.05 -7.38 12.87
CA CYS A 116 8.67 -6.80 14.17
C CYS A 116 7.35 -7.36 14.72
N LEU A 117 6.82 -8.43 14.10
CA LEU A 117 5.58 -9.06 14.56
C LEU A 117 5.86 -9.84 15.85
N ASP A 118 5.12 -9.58 16.92
CA ASP A 118 5.05 -10.51 18.04
C ASP A 118 4.05 -11.62 17.67
N GLU A 119 4.57 -12.76 17.20
CA GLU A 119 3.71 -13.85 16.74
C GLU A 119 2.79 -14.40 17.85
N LYS A 120 3.26 -14.40 19.09
CA LYS A 120 2.55 -14.97 20.25
C LYS A 120 1.32 -14.12 20.58
N ALA A 121 1.49 -12.80 20.62
CA ALA A 121 0.41 -11.84 20.83
C ALA A 121 -0.47 -11.66 19.58
N SER A 122 0.05 -11.96 18.39
CA SER A 122 -0.63 -11.65 17.12
C SER A 122 -1.70 -12.65 16.67
N GLN A 123 -1.92 -13.74 17.41
CA GLN A 123 -2.87 -14.81 17.08
C GLN A 123 -2.71 -15.28 15.62
N VAL A 124 -1.50 -15.71 15.28
CA VAL A 124 -1.15 -16.13 13.92
C VAL A 124 -1.66 -17.55 13.62
N LYS A 125 -2.04 -17.82 12.37
CA LYS A 125 -2.18 -19.19 11.85
C LYS A 125 -1.04 -19.47 10.89
N LYS A 126 -0.43 -20.65 11.03
CA LYS A 126 0.68 -21.12 10.20
C LYS A 126 0.30 -22.36 9.39
N THR A 127 0.93 -22.55 8.24
CA THR A 127 0.91 -23.84 7.52
C THR A 127 1.70 -24.90 8.28
N SER A 128 1.61 -26.16 7.84
CA SER A 128 2.48 -27.24 8.34
C SER A 128 3.98 -26.97 8.15
N LYS A 129 4.35 -26.07 7.22
CA LYS A 129 5.73 -25.64 6.97
C LYS A 129 6.14 -24.40 7.79
N GLY A 130 5.28 -23.91 8.68
CA GLY A 130 5.57 -22.76 9.54
C GLY A 130 5.29 -21.39 8.92
N THR A 131 4.90 -21.31 7.65
CA THR A 131 4.56 -20.04 6.97
C THR A 131 3.29 -19.43 7.57
N ILE A 132 3.34 -18.15 7.97
CA ILE A 132 2.17 -17.42 8.46
C ILE A 132 1.19 -17.17 7.31
N VAL A 133 -0.03 -17.68 7.44
CA VAL A 133 -1.11 -17.47 6.46
C VAL A 133 -2.10 -16.41 6.89
N ILE A 134 -2.38 -16.30 8.19
CA ILE A 134 -3.34 -15.36 8.76
C ILE A 134 -2.73 -14.70 10.00
N ILE A 135 -2.92 -13.38 10.10
CA ILE A 135 -2.63 -12.58 11.31
C ILE A 135 -3.95 -11.96 11.73
N LYS A 136 -4.56 -12.45 12.82
CA LYS A 136 -5.87 -11.96 13.29
C LYS A 136 -5.76 -10.61 13.98
N THR A 137 -4.78 -10.46 14.86
CA THR A 137 -4.65 -9.28 15.73
C THR A 137 -3.20 -8.80 15.69
N PRO A 138 -2.75 -8.12 14.62
CA PRO A 138 -1.35 -7.75 14.47
C PRO A 138 -0.88 -6.96 15.70
N THR A 139 0.17 -7.48 16.34
CA THR A 139 0.84 -6.85 17.50
C THR A 139 2.31 -6.67 17.16
N ILE A 140 2.80 -5.45 17.28
CA ILE A 140 4.16 -5.05 16.91
C ILE A 140 5.00 -4.86 18.16
N ASP A 141 6.20 -5.43 18.17
CA ASP A 141 7.21 -5.16 19.20
C ASP A 141 8.02 -3.92 18.82
N ALA A 142 7.85 -2.84 19.58
CA ALA A 142 8.51 -1.56 19.37
C ALA A 142 10.04 -1.64 19.49
N LYS A 143 10.58 -2.59 20.27
CA LYS A 143 12.04 -2.77 20.41
C LYS A 143 12.70 -3.20 19.09
N ARG A 144 11.91 -3.71 18.15
CA ARG A 144 12.35 -4.17 16.82
C ARG A 144 12.18 -3.11 15.74
N LEU A 145 11.75 -1.90 16.09
CA LEU A 145 11.56 -0.79 15.16
C LEU A 145 12.69 0.23 15.29
N ALA A 146 13.15 0.76 14.16
CA ALA A 146 13.96 1.98 14.16
C ALA A 146 13.09 3.18 14.57
N PRO A 147 13.61 4.14 15.36
CA PRO A 147 12.84 5.23 15.94
C PRO A 147 12.25 6.21 14.91
N ASP A 148 12.86 6.32 13.73
CA ASP A 148 12.47 7.17 12.61
C ASP A 148 11.72 6.43 11.49
N LEU A 149 11.37 5.16 11.72
CA LEU A 149 10.66 4.35 10.74
C LEU A 149 9.16 4.65 10.77
N HIS A 150 8.71 5.44 9.79
CA HIS A 150 7.33 5.92 9.75
C HIS A 150 6.37 5.16 8.83
N LEU A 151 6.89 4.43 7.84
CA LEU A 151 6.12 3.59 6.92
C LEU A 151 6.96 2.38 6.48
N PHE A 152 6.44 1.16 6.65
CA PHE A 152 7.16 -0.06 6.33
C PHE A 152 6.23 -1.23 5.99
N ARG A 153 6.79 -2.26 5.37
CA ARG A 153 6.11 -3.54 5.13
C ARG A 153 6.42 -4.54 6.23
N LEU A 154 5.42 -5.32 6.64
CA LEU A 154 5.61 -6.38 7.62
C LEU A 154 6.29 -7.61 6.99
N ALA A 155 7.40 -8.10 7.54
CA ALA A 155 8.12 -9.27 6.97
C ALA A 155 7.23 -10.52 6.84
N ALA A 156 6.36 -10.77 7.82
CA ALA A 156 5.45 -11.91 7.78
C ALA A 156 4.39 -11.83 6.66
N LYS A 157 4.05 -10.62 6.20
CA LYS A 157 3.02 -10.31 5.19
C LYS A 157 3.40 -9.01 4.45
N PRO A 158 4.31 -9.05 3.46
CA PRO A 158 4.85 -7.86 2.81
C PRO A 158 3.81 -6.94 2.15
N GLU A 159 2.62 -7.48 1.84
CA GLU A 159 1.48 -6.70 1.36
C GLU A 159 0.89 -5.76 2.41
N LYS A 160 1.19 -5.96 3.70
CA LYS A 160 0.69 -5.14 4.81
C LYS A 160 1.63 -3.97 5.08
N LEU A 161 1.11 -2.76 4.86
CA LEU A 161 1.79 -1.51 5.18
C LEU A 161 1.45 -1.04 6.60
N ILE A 162 2.47 -0.91 7.44
CA ILE A 162 2.38 -0.37 8.79
C ILE A 162 2.90 1.06 8.77
N MET A 163 2.17 1.96 9.42
CA MET A 163 2.58 3.34 9.58
C MET A 163 2.62 3.71 11.05
N SER A 164 3.55 4.61 11.38
CA SER A 164 3.60 5.27 12.68
C SER A 164 2.44 6.26 12.86
N GLU A 165 2.18 6.61 14.11
CA GLU A 165 1.22 7.67 14.45
C GLU A 165 1.63 9.04 13.88
N THR A 166 2.93 9.33 13.82
CA THR A 166 3.48 10.56 13.21
C THR A 166 3.00 10.73 11.77
N LEU A 167 3.16 9.70 10.95
CA LEU A 167 2.67 9.72 9.56
C LEU A 167 1.14 9.78 9.51
N GLY A 168 0.45 8.98 10.34
CA GLY A 168 -1.02 9.01 10.42
C GLY A 168 -1.57 10.41 10.71
N ARG A 169 -0.96 11.13 11.66
CA ARG A 169 -1.31 12.52 11.99
C ARG A 169 -0.98 13.49 10.87
N ALA A 170 0.13 13.32 10.16
CA ALA A 170 0.48 14.15 9.01
C ALA A 170 -0.56 14.01 7.88
N LEU A 171 -0.99 12.78 7.59
CA LEU A 171 -2.04 12.50 6.60
C LEU A 171 -3.41 13.04 7.05
N ALA A 172 -3.78 12.87 8.32
CA ALA A 172 -5.07 13.31 8.86
C ALA A 172 -5.25 14.84 8.87
N LYS A 173 -4.16 15.62 8.83
CA LYS A 173 -4.20 17.09 8.70
C LYS A 173 -4.58 17.55 7.29
N ARG A 174 -4.67 16.64 6.32
CA ARG A 174 -5.04 16.94 4.92
C ARG A 174 -6.47 16.48 4.65
N LYS A 175 -7.08 17.02 3.61
CA LYS A 175 -8.43 16.63 3.15
C LYS A 175 -8.38 15.43 2.19
N PHE A 176 -7.60 14.42 2.53
CA PHE A 176 -7.48 13.22 1.71
C PHE A 176 -8.74 12.36 1.81
N THR A 177 -9.07 11.69 0.71
CA THR A 177 -10.25 10.83 0.59
C THR A 177 -9.84 9.37 0.48
N ASN A 178 -10.67 8.47 1.02
CA ASN A 178 -10.45 7.03 0.98
C ASN A 178 -9.16 6.53 1.66
N VAL A 179 -8.56 7.32 2.55
CA VAL A 179 -7.42 6.89 3.37
C VAL A 179 -7.97 6.17 4.60
N VAL A 180 -7.91 4.84 4.61
CA VAL A 180 -8.42 4.00 5.69
C VAL A 180 -7.26 3.30 6.39
N PHE A 181 -7.27 3.31 7.72
CA PHE A 181 -6.27 2.63 8.53
C PHE A 181 -6.93 1.87 9.68
N ASP A 182 -6.32 0.73 10.03
CA ASP A 182 -6.63 -0.03 11.23
C ASP A 182 -5.60 0.25 12.31
N GLU A 183 -6.04 0.36 13.56
CA GLU A 183 -5.13 0.38 14.70
C GLU A 183 -4.38 -0.94 14.82
N VAL A 184 -3.12 -0.85 15.20
CA VAL A 184 -2.24 -2.00 15.42
C VAL A 184 -1.70 -1.89 16.82
N LYS A 185 -1.83 -2.97 17.60
CA LYS A 185 -1.32 -2.97 18.97
C LYS A 185 0.21 -2.89 18.94
N VAL A 186 0.78 -2.05 19.80
CA VAL A 186 2.22 -1.96 19.99
C VAL A 186 2.54 -2.36 21.43
N ILE A 187 3.56 -3.18 21.60
CA ILE A 187 4.10 -3.58 22.89
C ILE A 187 5.59 -3.24 22.95
N ASN A 188 6.11 -3.07 24.15
CA ASN A 188 7.54 -3.05 24.41
C ASN A 188 7.84 -4.41 25.00
N GLY A 189 8.51 -5.30 24.25
CA GLY A 189 8.65 -6.73 24.60
C GLY A 189 9.07 -7.03 26.04
#